data_AF-A0A8D0G3U7-F1
#
_entry.id   AF-A0A8D0G3U7-F1
#
_cell.length_a   1.000
_cell.length_b   1.000
_cell.length_c   1.000
_cell.angle_alpha   90.00
_cell.angle_beta   90.00
_cell.angle_gamma   90.00
#
_symmetry.space_group_name_H-M   'P 1'
#
loop_
_entity.id
_entity.type
_entity.pdbx_description
1 polymer ?
#
loop_
_entity_poly.entity_id
_entity_poly.type
_entity_poly.pdbx_seq_one_letter_code
_entity_poly.pdbx_strand_id
1 'polypeptide(L)'
;MEAETEDKKFKQEYMSKSENLQKEISQKEKQLQLRNICHDQEEALQELACKLSESKLKIEDIKEANKALQGQVWLKDKEATHCKLCEKEFSLSKRKHHCRNCGEIFCNACSDNELPLPSSPKPVRVCDSCHAFLIQRCSSNVP
;
A
#
# COMPACT_ATOMS: atom_id res chain seq x y z
N MET A 1 5.27 81.99 -8.23
CA MET A 1 5.82 80.90 -9.06
C MET A 1 6.12 79.66 -8.21
N GLU A 2 6.64 79.80 -7.00
CA GLU A 2 6.97 78.67 -6.09
C GLU A 2 5.75 77.88 -5.57
N ALA A 3 4.61 78.53 -5.33
CA ALA A 3 3.39 77.87 -4.86
C ALA A 3 2.74 76.91 -5.89
N GLU A 4 2.84 77.18 -7.20
CA GLU A 4 2.30 76.29 -8.25
C GLU A 4 3.16 75.03 -8.45
N THR A 5 4.44 75.10 -8.09
CA THR A 5 5.37 73.97 -8.17
C THR A 5 5.18 72.97 -7.01
N GLU A 6 4.80 73.44 -5.83
CA GLU A 6 4.51 72.58 -4.67
C GLU A 6 3.20 71.79 -4.85
N ASP A 7 2.15 72.41 -5.38
CA ASP A 7 0.88 71.75 -5.68
C ASP A 7 1.04 70.62 -6.71
N LYS A 8 1.83 70.86 -7.77
CA LYS A 8 2.16 69.82 -8.76
C LYS A 8 2.92 68.65 -8.15
N LYS A 9 3.87 68.91 -7.25
CA LYS A 9 4.64 67.87 -6.55
C LYS A 9 3.75 67.03 -5.64
N PHE A 10 2.87 67.67 -4.89
CA PHE A 10 1.93 66.99 -4.02
C PHE A 10 0.96 66.11 -4.81
N LYS A 11 0.46 66.61 -5.94
CA LYS A 11 -0.41 65.85 -6.85
C LYS A 11 0.33 64.65 -7.47
N GLN A 12 1.59 64.82 -7.86
CA GLN A 12 2.45 63.74 -8.36
C GLN A 12 2.67 62.64 -7.30
N GLU A 13 2.98 63.03 -6.06
CA GLU A 13 3.13 62.10 -4.92
C GLU A 13 1.83 61.36 -4.62
N TYR A 14 0.69 62.06 -4.61
CA TYR A 14 -0.62 61.46 -4.40
C TYR A 14 -0.95 60.42 -5.48
N MET A 15 -0.74 60.76 -6.76
CA MET A 15 -0.99 59.83 -7.86
C MET A 15 -0.08 58.60 -7.80
N SER A 16 1.22 58.78 -7.51
CA SER A 16 2.16 57.66 -7.34
C SER A 16 1.78 56.77 -6.16
N LYS A 17 1.34 57.36 -5.04
CA LYS A 17 0.88 56.60 -3.86
C LYS A 17 -0.40 55.82 -4.15
N SER A 18 -1.34 56.40 -4.89
CA SER A 18 -2.57 55.74 -5.35
C SER A 18 -2.27 54.51 -6.22
N GLU A 19 -1.37 54.66 -7.20
CA GLU A 19 -0.95 53.55 -8.07
C GLU A 19 -0.26 52.41 -7.29
N ASN A 20 0.57 52.75 -6.30
CA ASN A 20 1.23 51.74 -5.46
C ASN A 20 0.21 50.98 -4.60
N LEU A 21 -0.77 51.67 -4.01
CA LEU A 21 -1.85 51.03 -3.26
C LEU A 21 -2.68 50.10 -4.15
N GLN A 22 -2.99 50.52 -5.39
CA GLN A 22 -3.68 49.66 -6.35
C GLN A 22 -2.89 48.39 -6.69
N LYS A 23 -1.56 48.51 -6.85
CA LYS A 23 -0.68 47.35 -7.07
C LYS A 23 -0.66 46.41 -5.86
N GLU A 24 -0.59 46.95 -4.65
CA GLU A 24 -0.65 46.15 -3.42
C GLU A 24 -1.98 45.41 -3.28
N ILE A 25 -3.11 46.08 -3.55
CA ILE A 25 -4.44 45.45 -3.54
C ILE A 25 -4.48 44.29 -4.55
N SER A 26 -4.06 44.53 -5.80
CA SER A 26 -4.04 43.48 -6.82
C SER A 26 -3.13 42.31 -6.45
N GLN A 27 -1.99 42.59 -5.80
CA GLN A 27 -1.09 41.55 -5.31
C GLN A 27 -1.73 40.74 -4.17
N LYS A 28 -2.44 41.39 -3.25
CA LYS A 28 -3.15 40.73 -2.15
C LYS A 28 -4.31 39.87 -2.65
N GLU A 29 -5.05 40.32 -3.66
CA GLU A 29 -6.11 39.53 -4.30
C GLU A 29 -5.55 38.25 -4.93
N LYS A 30 -4.44 38.35 -5.67
CA LYS A 30 -3.75 37.18 -6.24
C LYS A 30 -3.24 36.24 -5.15
N GLN A 31 -2.69 36.78 -4.06
CA GLN A 31 -2.22 35.99 -2.93
C GLN A 31 -3.37 35.22 -2.26
N LEU A 32 -4.55 35.86 -2.12
CA LEU A 32 -5.74 35.23 -1.57
C LEU A 32 -6.26 34.13 -2.50
N GLN A 33 -6.30 34.39 -3.82
CA GLN A 33 -6.68 33.38 -4.82
C GLN A 33 -5.77 32.16 -4.78
N LEU A 34 -4.45 32.38 -4.78
CA LEU A 34 -3.46 31.29 -4.68
C LEU A 34 -3.62 30.48 -3.40
N ARG A 35 -3.89 31.15 -2.27
CA ARG A 35 -4.13 30.48 -0.98
C ARG A 35 -5.36 29.57 -1.06
N ASN A 36 -6.46 30.07 -1.62
CA ASN A 36 -7.70 29.28 -1.74
C ASN A 36 -7.47 28.06 -2.63
N ILE A 37 -6.81 28.22 -3.79
CA ILE A 37 -6.48 27.10 -4.67
C ILE A 37 -5.62 26.04 -3.95
N CYS A 38 -4.60 26.47 -3.21
CA CYS A 38 -3.75 25.55 -2.46
C CYS A 38 -4.55 24.78 -1.40
N HIS A 39 -5.46 25.46 -0.72
CA HIS A 39 -6.33 24.85 0.28
C HIS A 39 -7.27 23.81 -0.34
N ASP A 40 -7.95 24.16 -1.44
CA ASP A 40 -8.85 23.24 -2.15
C ASP A 40 -8.10 22.00 -2.66
N GLN A 41 -6.86 22.18 -3.13
CA GLN A 41 -6.00 21.07 -3.56
C GLN A 41 -5.60 20.15 -2.40
N GLU A 42 -5.27 20.72 -1.24
CA GLU A 42 -4.96 19.95 -0.03
C GLU A 42 -6.16 19.13 0.45
N GLU A 43 -7.35 19.72 0.46
CA GLU A 43 -8.58 19.01 0.85
C GLU A 43 -8.89 17.84 -0.10
N ALA A 44 -8.78 18.06 -1.41
CA ALA A 44 -8.99 17.01 -2.40
C ALA A 44 -7.97 15.86 -2.26
N LEU A 45 -6.70 16.18 -1.99
CA LEU A 45 -5.67 15.17 -1.74
C LEU A 45 -5.95 14.36 -0.48
N GLN A 46 -6.41 15.03 0.59
CA GLN A 46 -6.80 14.36 1.84
C GLN A 46 -7.98 13.41 1.62
N GLU A 47 -9.01 13.83 0.88
CA GLU A 47 -10.16 12.98 0.57
C GLU A 47 -9.75 11.75 -0.25
N LEU A 48 -8.89 11.93 -1.25
CA LEU A 48 -8.36 10.84 -2.05
C LEU A 48 -7.55 9.86 -1.20
N ALA A 49 -6.72 10.36 -0.28
CA ALA A 49 -5.94 9.54 0.64
C ALA A 49 -6.84 8.65 1.51
N CYS A 50 -7.92 9.21 2.06
CA CYS A 50 -8.92 8.45 2.82
C CYS A 50 -9.56 7.35 1.96
N LYS A 51 -10.05 7.69 0.76
CA LYS A 51 -10.68 6.72 -0.16
C LYS A 51 -9.75 5.59 -0.58
N LEU A 52 -8.47 5.90 -0.83
CA LEU A 52 -7.47 4.89 -1.17
C LEU A 52 -7.17 3.98 0.02
N SER A 53 -7.07 4.53 1.23
CA SER A 53 -6.88 3.75 2.46
C SER A 53 -8.05 2.78 2.70
N GLU A 54 -9.29 3.26 2.59
CA GLU A 54 -10.49 2.42 2.71
C GLU A 54 -10.54 1.33 1.64
N SER A 55 -10.23 1.68 0.39
CA SER A 55 -10.20 0.71 -0.71
C SER A 55 -9.12 -0.35 -0.49
N LYS A 56 -7.96 0.03 0.05
CA LYS A 56 -6.89 -0.90 0.41
C LYS A 56 -7.34 -1.88 1.50
N LEU A 57 -7.99 -1.40 2.56
CA LEU A 57 -8.53 -2.27 3.62
C LEU A 57 -9.52 -3.29 3.05
N LYS A 58 -10.48 -2.85 2.22
CA LYS A 58 -11.45 -3.75 1.57
C LYS A 58 -10.78 -4.81 0.69
N ILE A 59 -9.71 -4.46 -0.02
CA ILE A 59 -8.96 -5.42 -0.84
C ILE A 59 -8.29 -6.48 0.04
N GLU A 60 -7.72 -6.10 1.17
CA GLU A 60 -7.10 -7.05 2.10
C GLU A 60 -8.15 -8.00 2.71
N ASP A 61 -9.32 -7.49 3.09
CA ASP A 61 -10.44 -8.33 3.58
C ASP A 61 -10.90 -9.33 2.50
N ILE A 62 -11.03 -8.86 1.25
CA ILE A 62 -11.40 -9.73 0.12
C ILE A 62 -10.32 -10.78 -0.14
N LYS A 63 -9.03 -10.45 0.01
CA LYS A 63 -7.94 -11.42 -0.11
C LYS A 63 -7.99 -12.47 0.99
N GLU A 64 -8.26 -12.06 2.23
CA GLU A 64 -8.39 -12.98 3.36
C GLU A 64 -9.61 -13.90 3.19
N ALA A 65 -10.76 -13.34 2.82
CA ALA A 65 -11.95 -14.11 2.50
C ALA A 65 -11.73 -15.06 1.32
N ASN A 66 -11.07 -14.61 0.24
CA ASN A 66 -10.72 -15.49 -0.88
C ASN A 66 -9.75 -16.60 -0.48
N LYS A 67 -8.79 -16.34 0.42
CA LYS A 67 -7.91 -17.37 0.95
C LYS A 67 -8.67 -18.40 1.79
N ALA A 68 -9.71 -17.97 2.51
CA ALA A 68 -10.60 -18.87 3.25
C ALA A 68 -11.54 -19.67 2.33
N LEU A 69 -11.99 -19.08 1.22
CA LEU A 69 -12.90 -19.70 0.24
C LEU A 69 -12.18 -20.59 -0.79
N GLN A 70 -10.91 -20.29 -1.11
CA GLN A 70 -10.02 -21.18 -1.85
C GLN A 70 -9.58 -22.33 -0.95
N GLY A 71 -10.54 -23.17 -0.54
CA GLY A 71 -10.24 -24.53 -0.10
C GLY A 71 -9.26 -25.15 -1.09
N GLN A 72 -8.09 -25.54 -0.58
CA GLN A 72 -6.89 -25.93 -1.33
C GLN A 72 -7.21 -26.52 -2.70
N VAL A 73 -7.05 -25.74 -3.77
CA VAL A 73 -6.94 -26.31 -5.11
C VAL A 73 -5.60 -27.04 -5.12
N TRP A 74 -5.66 -28.31 -4.76
CA TRP A 74 -4.54 -29.22 -4.79
C TRP A 74 -4.03 -29.25 -6.24
N LEU A 75 -2.90 -28.59 -6.50
CA LEU A 75 -2.30 -28.58 -7.84
C LEU A 75 -2.13 -30.03 -8.28
N LYS A 76 -2.67 -30.35 -9.46
CA LYS A 76 -2.56 -31.68 -10.02
C LYS A 76 -1.08 -31.98 -10.25
N ASP A 77 -0.60 -33.09 -9.71
CA ASP A 77 0.80 -33.51 -9.73
C ASP A 77 1.49 -33.49 -11.09
N LYS A 78 0.72 -33.57 -12.18
CA LYS A 78 1.23 -33.57 -13.55
C LYS A 78 1.80 -32.21 -13.99
N GLU A 79 1.38 -31.11 -13.38
CA GLU A 79 1.77 -29.76 -13.81
C GLU A 79 3.04 -29.26 -13.10
N ALA A 80 3.36 -29.76 -11.91
CA ALA A 80 4.55 -29.33 -11.17
C ALA A 80 5.82 -30.03 -11.67
N THR A 81 6.64 -29.36 -12.47
CA THR A 81 7.94 -29.89 -12.95
C THR A 81 9.09 -29.65 -11.97
N HIS A 82 8.98 -28.63 -11.11
CA HIS A 82 10.02 -28.21 -10.18
C HIS A 82 9.48 -28.07 -8.76
N CYS A 83 10.35 -28.24 -7.76
CA CYS A 83 10.03 -27.95 -6.36
C CYS A 83 9.65 -26.47 -6.21
N LYS A 84 8.51 -26.17 -5.59
CA LYS A 84 8.05 -24.78 -5.42
C LYS A 84 8.98 -23.90 -4.59
N LEU A 85 9.82 -24.48 -3.72
CA LEU A 85 10.74 -23.73 -2.86
C LEU A 85 12.15 -23.61 -3.43
N CYS A 86 12.79 -24.73 -3.76
CA CYS A 86 14.18 -24.72 -4.21
C CYS A 86 14.33 -24.73 -5.74
N GLU A 87 13.22 -24.73 -6.47
CA GLU A 87 13.15 -24.71 -7.94
C GLU A 87 13.90 -25.84 -8.65
N LYS A 88 14.39 -26.86 -7.92
CA LYS A 88 15.05 -28.00 -8.52
C LYS A 88 14.02 -28.91 -9.20
N GLU A 89 14.34 -29.38 -10.40
CA GLU A 89 13.49 -30.29 -11.16
C GLU A 89 13.24 -31.59 -10.41
N PHE A 90 12.02 -32.11 -10.52
CA PHE A 90 11.64 -33.42 -10.01
C PHE A 90 12.19 -34.53 -10.91
N SER A 91 12.47 -35.68 -10.30
CA SER A 91 13.00 -36.84 -11.02
C SER A 91 12.57 -38.13 -10.32
N LEU A 92 12.97 -39.29 -10.85
CA LEU A 92 12.69 -40.59 -10.21
C LEU A 92 13.28 -40.69 -8.79
N SER A 93 14.39 -39.99 -8.51
CA SER A 93 15.00 -39.93 -7.19
C SER A 93 14.51 -38.76 -6.34
N LYS A 94 14.05 -37.66 -6.97
CA LYS A 94 13.45 -36.51 -6.28
C LYS A 94 11.94 -36.51 -6.48
N ARG A 95 11.23 -37.20 -5.57
CA ARG A 95 9.78 -37.34 -5.60
C ARG A 95 9.06 -36.05 -5.15
N LYS A 96 7.79 -35.95 -5.55
CA LYS A 96 6.89 -34.84 -5.26
C LYS A 96 6.18 -35.08 -3.94
N HIS A 97 6.02 -34.03 -3.14
CA HIS A 97 5.33 -34.06 -1.86
C HIS A 97 4.48 -32.80 -1.68
N HIS A 98 3.22 -32.93 -1.30
CA HIS A 98 2.38 -31.76 -1.03
C HIS A 98 2.54 -31.26 0.39
N CYS A 99 2.54 -29.93 0.53
CA CYS A 99 2.30 -29.29 1.80
C CYS A 99 0.80 -29.33 2.12
N ARG A 100 0.41 -29.92 3.25
CA ARG A 100 -1.01 -30.02 3.65
C ARG A 100 -1.59 -28.68 4.13
N ASN A 101 -0.77 -27.65 4.33
CA ASN A 101 -1.23 -26.29 4.64
C ASN A 101 -1.48 -25.46 3.37
N CYS A 102 -0.49 -25.34 2.46
CA CYS A 102 -0.62 -24.47 1.28
C CYS A 102 -1.01 -25.20 -0.03
N GLY A 103 -0.99 -26.54 -0.07
CA GLY A 103 -1.40 -27.33 -1.25
C GLY A 103 -0.36 -27.43 -2.38
N GLU A 104 0.72 -26.65 -2.31
CA GLU A 104 1.81 -26.64 -3.30
C GLU A 104 2.70 -27.90 -3.20
N ILE A 105 3.50 -28.15 -4.25
CA ILE A 105 4.35 -29.35 -4.41
C ILE A 105 5.83 -29.03 -4.18
N PHE A 106 6.48 -29.84 -3.34
CA PHE A 106 7.86 -29.69 -2.88
C PHE A 106 8.63 -31.01 -2.99
N CYS A 107 9.96 -30.94 -2.90
CA CYS A 107 10.80 -32.11 -2.65
C CYS A 107 10.88 -32.42 -1.15
N ASN A 108 11.38 -33.61 -0.78
CA ASN A 108 11.48 -34.00 0.62
C ASN A 108 12.26 -32.97 1.46
N ALA A 109 13.41 -32.53 0.96
CA ALA A 109 14.28 -31.59 1.67
C ALA A 109 13.64 -30.21 1.95
N CYS A 110 12.59 -29.82 1.22
CA CYS A 110 11.88 -28.56 1.40
C CYS A 110 10.54 -28.73 2.15
N SER A 111 10.22 -29.94 2.57
CA SER A 111 8.94 -30.28 3.18
C SER A 111 9.05 -31.45 4.16
N ASP A 112 10.16 -31.58 4.88
CA ASP A 112 10.39 -32.70 5.80
C ASP A 112 9.80 -32.48 7.19
N ASN A 113 9.07 -31.38 7.38
CA ASN A 113 8.45 -31.01 8.64
C ASN A 113 7.01 -31.52 8.72
N GLU A 114 6.53 -31.82 9.93
CA GLU A 114 5.13 -32.17 10.20
C GLU A 114 4.55 -31.30 11.32
N LEU A 115 3.32 -30.82 11.16
CA LEU A 115 2.61 -30.03 12.17
C LEU A 115 1.14 -30.46 12.30
N PRO A 116 0.53 -30.32 13.48
CA PRO A 116 -0.91 -30.43 13.62
C PRO A 116 -1.59 -29.29 12.85
N LEU A 117 -2.53 -29.64 11.97
CA LEU A 117 -3.35 -28.66 11.24
C LEU A 117 -4.82 -28.84 11.62
N PRO A 118 -5.66 -27.79 11.60
CA PRO A 118 -7.10 -27.93 11.88
C PRO A 118 -7.82 -28.95 10.98
N SER A 119 -7.26 -29.21 9.79
CA SER A 119 -7.80 -30.16 8.82
C SER A 119 -7.50 -31.63 9.15
N SER A 120 -6.64 -31.95 10.11
CA SER A 120 -6.25 -33.32 10.45
C SER A 120 -5.97 -33.50 11.94
N PRO A 121 -6.50 -34.55 12.60
CA PRO A 121 -6.22 -34.83 14.00
C PRO A 121 -4.78 -35.33 14.27
N LYS A 122 -4.07 -35.76 13.21
CA LYS A 122 -2.66 -36.18 13.28
C LYS A 122 -1.77 -35.12 12.63
N PRO A 123 -0.51 -34.96 13.08
CA PRO A 123 0.48 -34.15 12.38
C PRO A 123 0.57 -34.54 10.91
N VAL A 124 0.67 -33.53 10.05
CA VAL A 124 0.75 -33.72 8.60
C VAL A 124 1.91 -32.91 8.03
N ARG A 125 2.45 -33.40 6.92
CA ARG A 125 3.57 -32.78 6.22
C ARG A 125 3.29 -31.33 5.79
N VAL A 126 4.23 -30.45 6.07
CA VAL A 126 4.21 -29.04 5.64
C VAL A 126 5.56 -28.65 5.02
N CYS A 127 5.55 -27.69 4.11
CA CYS A 127 6.79 -27.10 3.60
C CYS A 127 7.45 -26.20 4.64
N ASP A 128 8.74 -25.94 4.48
CA ASP A 128 9.54 -25.16 5.43
C ASP A 128 8.97 -23.76 5.68
N SER A 129 8.45 -23.11 4.63
CA SER A 129 7.80 -21.79 4.75
C SER A 129 6.53 -21.85 5.61
N CYS A 130 5.70 -22.88 5.43
CA CYS A 130 4.49 -23.06 6.24
C CYS A 130 4.85 -23.43 7.68
N HIS A 131 5.88 -24.26 7.87
CA HIS A 131 6.37 -24.63 9.19
C HIS A 131 6.81 -23.40 10.00
N ALA A 132 7.70 -22.58 9.41
CA ALA A 132 8.18 -21.35 10.05
C ALA A 132 7.04 -20.38 10.40
N PHE A 133 6.12 -20.16 9.44
CA PHE A 133 4.98 -19.27 9.63
C PHE A 133 4.03 -19.73 10.75
N LEU A 134 3.69 -21.02 10.78
CA LEU A 134 2.74 -21.57 11.75
C LEU A 134 3.32 -21.59 13.16
N ILE A 135 4.60 -21.93 13.32
CA ILE A 135 5.27 -21.89 14.63
C ILE A 135 5.32 -20.45 15.17
N GLN A 136 5.68 -19.47 14.34
CA GLN A 136 5.70 -18.06 14.76
C GLN A 136 4.32 -17.60 15.24
N ARG A 137 3.24 -18.04 14.56
CA ARG A 137 1.87 -17.68 14.91
C ARG A 137 1.38 -18.36 16.20
N CYS A 138 1.91 -19.53 16.54
CA CYS A 138 1.64 -20.19 17.82
C CYS A 138 2.38 -19.51 18.99
N SER A 139 3.60 -19.03 18.79
CA SER A 139 4.36 -18.32 19.83
C SER A 139 3.77 -16.95 20.19
N SER A 140 3.10 -16.29 19.24
CA SER A 140 2.45 -14.99 19.47
C SER A 140 1.04 -15.09 20.06
N ASN A 141 0.48 -16.31 20.15
CA ASN A 141 -0.84 -16.60 20.69
C ASN A 141 -0.73 -17.41 22.00
N VAL A 142 0.29 -17.14 22.80
CA VAL A 142 0.30 -17.55 24.21
C VAL A 142 -0.50 -16.47 24.98
N PRO A 143 -1.57 -16.83 25.72
CA PRO A 143 -2.31 -15.87 26.54
C PRO A 143 -1.43 -15.22 27.62
#